data_AF-A0A956D207-F1
#
_entry.id   AF-A0A956D207-F1
#
_cell.length_a   1.000
_cell.length_b   1.000
_cell.length_c   1.000
_cell.angle_alpha   90.00
_cell.angle_beta   90.00
_cell.angle_gamma   90.00
#
_symmetry.space_group_name_H-M   'P 1'
#
loop_
_entity.id
_entity.type
_entity.pdbx_description
1 polymer ?
#
loop_
_entity_poly.entity_id
_entity_poly.type
_entity_poly.pdbx_seq_one_letter_code
_entity_poly.pdbx_strand_id
1 'polypeptide(L)'
;MVNDTASERLSENVRLWRTHLTVLGSAVAERPLLGVRMRALREAQGLTLTEVAERCGLSKGYLSTIESGGGANPTLEVLTRIAAALDVTVGELVGQARRRARMELDIPEEQLPPALLELVKERRAADAPLDPHTVRWLAHAKFRGERPVTKEQFKLLLTVVGEA
;
A
#
# COMPACT_ATOMS: atom_id res chain seq x y z
N MET A 1 33.75 42.50 8.04
CA MET A 1 32.74 42.54 6.95
C MET A 1 32.65 41.14 6.38
N VAL A 2 31.43 40.62 6.37
CA VAL A 2 31.10 39.19 6.36
C VAL A 2 31.23 38.66 4.94
N ASN A 3 32.09 37.66 4.75
CA ASN A 3 32.32 37.00 3.48
C ASN A 3 31.15 36.03 3.20
N ASP A 4 30.58 36.12 2.00
CA ASP A 4 29.37 35.43 1.56
C ASP A 4 29.57 33.90 1.51
N THR A 5 29.38 33.27 2.67
CA THR A 5 29.54 31.83 2.90
C THR A 5 28.26 31.06 2.52
N ALA A 6 27.32 31.68 1.81
CA ALA A 6 26.05 31.06 1.42
C ALA A 6 26.13 30.39 0.04
N SER A 7 26.89 30.96 -0.90
CA SER A 7 26.99 30.42 -2.27
C SER A 7 27.83 29.13 -2.35
N GLU A 8 28.84 28.98 -1.49
CA GLU A 8 29.71 27.80 -1.47
C GLU A 8 29.03 26.59 -0.78
N ARG A 9 28.20 26.83 0.24
CA ARG A 9 27.38 25.82 0.93
C ARG A 9 26.26 25.24 0.07
N LEU A 10 25.75 26.01 -0.90
CA LEU A 10 24.76 25.52 -1.85
C LEU A 10 25.34 24.50 -2.85
N SER A 11 26.67 24.49 -3.04
CA SER A 11 27.34 23.53 -3.94
C SER A 11 27.69 22.19 -3.28
N GLU A 12 27.85 22.14 -1.95
CA GLU A 12 28.03 20.90 -1.18
C GLU A 12 26.68 20.20 -0.94
N ASN A 13 25.62 20.97 -0.68
CA ASN A 13 24.27 20.42 -0.56
C ASN A 13 23.70 19.86 -1.87
N VAL A 14 24.29 20.17 -3.02
CA VAL A 14 23.93 19.55 -4.31
C VAL A 14 24.85 18.36 -4.64
N ARG A 15 26.05 18.30 -4.05
CA ARG A 15 27.02 17.21 -4.28
C ARG A 15 26.78 15.98 -3.42
N LEU A 16 26.21 16.13 -2.21
CA LEU A 16 25.92 15.01 -1.31
C LEU A 16 24.68 14.18 -1.71
N TRP A 17 23.83 14.65 -2.63
CA TRP A 17 22.67 13.88 -3.10
C TRP A 17 23.00 12.90 -4.23
N ARG A 18 24.27 12.84 -4.67
CA ARG A 18 24.70 11.95 -5.76
C ARG A 18 24.96 10.50 -5.31
N THR A 19 24.74 10.18 -4.03
CA THR A 19 24.90 8.80 -3.51
C THR A 19 23.73 8.33 -2.62
N HIS A 20 22.67 9.13 -2.42
CA HIS A 20 21.52 8.74 -1.58
C HIS A 20 20.14 9.22 -2.10
N LEU A 21 19.97 9.40 -3.41
CA LEU A 21 18.64 9.53 -4.02
C LEU A 21 18.05 8.15 -4.35
N THR A 22 17.74 7.37 -3.32
CA THR A 22 16.93 6.13 -3.47
C THR A 22 15.56 6.23 -2.79
N VAL A 23 15.22 7.33 -2.11
CA VAL A 23 14.00 7.33 -1.26
C VAL A 23 12.96 8.40 -1.58
N LEU A 24 13.22 9.47 -2.35
CA LEU A 24 12.17 10.49 -2.60
C LEU A 24 12.11 10.95 -4.06
N GLY A 25 11.84 9.99 -4.94
CA GLY A 25 11.65 10.25 -6.38
C GLY A 25 10.96 9.10 -7.14
N SER A 26 10.01 8.38 -6.51
CA SER A 26 9.33 7.24 -7.15
C SER A 26 7.82 7.15 -6.84
N ALA A 27 7.17 8.27 -6.55
CA ALA A 27 5.71 8.39 -6.77
C ALA A 27 5.36 8.45 -8.28
N VAL A 28 6.37 8.35 -9.15
CA VAL A 28 6.26 8.19 -10.58
C VAL A 28 6.38 6.69 -10.89
N ALA A 29 5.25 6.10 -11.30
CA ALA A 29 5.08 4.80 -11.96
C ALA A 29 4.93 3.51 -11.10
N GLU A 30 3.82 3.37 -10.37
CA GLU A 30 3.11 2.06 -10.28
C GLU A 30 2.16 1.88 -11.50
N ARG A 31 2.59 2.32 -12.70
CA ARG A 31 1.74 2.43 -13.89
C ARG A 31 1.55 1.18 -14.78
N PRO A 32 1.71 -0.09 -14.32
CA PRO A 32 1.16 -1.23 -15.07
C PRO A 32 -0.01 -1.97 -14.38
N LEU A 33 -0.47 -1.55 -13.19
CA LEU A 33 -1.43 -2.40 -12.44
C LEU A 33 -2.90 -2.23 -12.81
N LEU A 34 -3.35 -1.04 -13.23
CA LEU A 34 -4.76 -0.80 -13.55
C LEU A 34 -5.20 -1.59 -14.80
N GLY A 35 -4.45 -1.44 -15.89
CA GLY A 35 -4.79 -2.09 -17.17
C GLY A 35 -4.80 -3.61 -17.06
N VAL A 36 -3.79 -4.19 -16.40
CA VAL A 36 -3.70 -5.64 -16.15
C VAL A 36 -4.87 -6.13 -15.30
N ARG A 37 -5.26 -5.40 -14.25
CA ARG A 37 -6.41 -5.75 -13.41
C ARG A 37 -7.73 -5.65 -14.16
N MET A 38 -7.93 -4.56 -14.90
CA MET A 38 -9.12 -4.37 -15.72
C MET A 38 -9.29 -5.53 -16.69
N ARG A 39 -8.20 -5.92 -17.37
CA ARG A 39 -8.17 -7.06 -18.27
C ARG A 39 -8.51 -8.37 -17.55
N ALA A 40 -7.90 -8.65 -16.41
CA ALA A 40 -8.14 -9.87 -15.64
C ALA A 40 -9.60 -9.99 -15.17
N LEU A 41 -10.19 -8.90 -14.66
CA LEU A 41 -11.59 -8.85 -14.24
C LEU A 41 -12.54 -9.09 -15.42
N ARG A 42 -12.26 -8.45 -16.55
CA ARG A 42 -13.02 -8.62 -17.78
C ARG A 42 -12.96 -10.07 -18.28
N GLU A 43 -11.77 -10.66 -18.36
CA GLU A 43 -11.57 -12.04 -18.82
C GLU A 43 -12.20 -13.06 -17.86
N ALA A 44 -12.15 -12.83 -16.54
CA ALA A 44 -12.81 -13.69 -15.55
C ALA A 44 -14.33 -13.75 -15.71
N GLN A 45 -14.93 -12.70 -16.27
CA GLN A 45 -16.37 -12.63 -16.57
C GLN A 45 -16.71 -13.05 -18.01
N GLY A 46 -15.73 -13.47 -18.81
CA GLY A 46 -15.93 -13.84 -20.21
C GLY A 46 -16.32 -12.67 -21.12
N LEU A 47 -16.07 -11.42 -20.69
CA LEU A 47 -16.46 -10.23 -21.44
C LEU A 47 -15.41 -9.83 -22.47
N THR A 48 -15.86 -9.36 -23.62
CA THR A 48 -15.05 -8.70 -24.64
C THR A 48 -14.84 -7.23 -24.30
N LEU A 49 -13.79 -6.64 -24.86
CA LEU A 49 -13.52 -5.21 -24.71
C LEU A 49 -14.67 -4.33 -25.25
N THR A 50 -15.36 -4.82 -26.29
CA THR A 50 -16.51 -4.14 -26.89
C THR A 50 -17.69 -4.10 -25.92
N GLU A 51 -18.02 -5.23 -25.28
CA GLU A 51 -19.12 -5.30 -24.32
C GLU A 51 -18.87 -4.40 -23.10
N VAL A 52 -17.64 -4.34 -22.59
CA VAL A 52 -17.30 -3.42 -21.49
C VAL A 52 -17.45 -1.96 -21.96
N ALA A 53 -16.99 -1.64 -23.17
CA ALA A 53 -17.09 -0.30 -23.76
C ALA A 53 -18.55 0.16 -23.85
N GLU A 54 -19.45 -0.70 -24.31
CA GLU A 54 -20.88 -0.44 -24.37
C GLU A 54 -21.49 -0.23 -22.97
N ARG A 55 -21.18 -1.11 -22.02
CA ARG A 55 -21.68 -1.03 -20.64
C ARG A 55 -21.24 0.23 -19.91
N CYS A 56 -19.97 0.64 -20.06
CA CYS A 56 -19.48 1.84 -19.41
C CYS A 56 -19.70 3.12 -20.23
N GLY A 57 -20.15 3.03 -21.49
CA GLY A 57 -20.35 4.17 -22.40
C GLY A 57 -19.05 4.87 -22.84
N LEU A 58 -17.94 4.12 -22.94
CA LEU A 58 -16.63 4.62 -23.35
C LEU A 58 -16.22 4.02 -24.70
N SER A 59 -15.23 4.62 -25.37
CA SER A 59 -14.75 4.04 -26.62
C SER A 59 -13.87 2.81 -26.38
N LYS A 60 -14.01 1.80 -27.25
CA LYS A 60 -13.17 0.59 -27.24
C LYS A 60 -11.68 0.94 -27.32
N GLY A 61 -11.30 1.92 -28.13
CA GLY A 61 -9.92 2.40 -28.25
C GLY A 61 -9.38 2.96 -26.93
N TYR A 62 -10.19 3.72 -26.20
CA TYR A 62 -9.80 4.26 -24.90
C TYR A 62 -9.60 3.16 -23.85
N LEU A 63 -10.52 2.18 -23.77
CA LEU A 63 -10.34 1.02 -22.90
C LEU A 63 -9.10 0.19 -23.29
N SER A 64 -8.81 0.06 -24.58
CA SER A 64 -7.62 -0.65 -25.06
C SER A 64 -6.34 0.05 -24.63
N THR A 65 -6.30 1.39 -24.67
CA THR A 65 -5.17 2.17 -24.17
C THR A 65 -4.99 2.00 -22.66
N ILE A 66 -6.10 1.88 -21.91
CA ILE A 66 -6.06 1.58 -20.47
C ILE A 66 -5.51 0.17 -20.22
N GLU A 67 -6.03 -0.89 -20.86
CA GLU A 67 -5.56 -2.28 -20.67
C GLU A 67 -4.08 -2.45 -21.01
N SER A 68 -3.61 -1.80 -22.09
CA SER A 68 -2.22 -1.89 -22.55
C SER A 68 -1.24 -0.98 -21.80
N GLY A 69 -1.73 -0.16 -20.85
CA GLY A 69 -0.87 0.77 -20.09
C GLY A 69 -0.31 1.94 -20.92
N GLY A 70 -0.95 2.28 -22.04
CA GLY A 70 -0.48 3.26 -23.04
C GLY A 70 -0.58 4.73 -22.62
N GLY A 71 -0.45 5.03 -21.31
CA GLY A 71 -0.45 6.40 -20.80
C GLY A 71 -1.83 6.99 -20.49
N ALA A 72 -2.89 6.18 -20.48
CA ALA A 72 -4.21 6.64 -20.05
C ALA A 72 -4.19 7.07 -18.56
N ASN A 73 -4.73 8.26 -18.28
CA ASN A 73 -4.93 8.77 -16.91
C ASN A 73 -6.44 8.99 -16.68
N PRO A 74 -7.22 7.91 -16.49
CA PRO A 74 -8.67 8.02 -16.33
C PRO A 74 -9.03 8.82 -15.08
N THR A 75 -10.09 9.62 -15.18
CA THR A 75 -10.66 10.34 -14.03
C THR A 75 -11.36 9.36 -13.08
N LEU A 76 -11.66 9.81 -11.86
CA LEU A 76 -12.44 9.00 -10.92
C LEU A 76 -13.80 8.60 -11.51
N GLU A 77 -14.46 9.51 -12.24
CA GLU A 77 -15.73 9.24 -12.92
C GLU A 77 -15.60 8.08 -13.93
N VAL A 78 -14.55 8.11 -14.76
CA VAL A 78 -14.24 7.02 -15.70
C VAL A 78 -13.99 5.71 -14.96
N LEU A 79 -13.22 5.73 -13.88
CA LEU A 79 -12.96 4.55 -13.06
C LEU A 79 -14.25 3.99 -12.46
N THR A 80 -15.14 4.84 -11.96
CA THR A 80 -16.44 4.42 -11.41
C THR A 80 -17.31 3.76 -12.47
N ARG A 81 -17.36 4.30 -13.69
CA ARG A 81 -18.11 3.72 -14.81
C ARG A 81 -17.56 2.37 -15.23
N ILE A 82 -16.23 2.23 -15.30
CA ILE A 82 -15.56 0.95 -15.61
C ILE A 82 -15.83 -0.07 -14.51
N ALA A 83 -15.71 0.33 -13.24
CA ALA A 83 -15.95 -0.53 -12.10
C ALA A 83 -17.40 -1.05 -12.09
N ALA A 84 -18.38 -0.17 -12.33
CA ALA A 84 -19.78 -0.55 -12.46
C ALA A 84 -20.03 -1.50 -13.64
N ALA A 85 -19.40 -1.27 -14.80
CA ALA A 85 -19.54 -2.15 -15.96
C ALA A 85 -18.96 -3.55 -15.77
N LEU A 86 -17.98 -3.67 -14.87
CA LEU A 86 -17.34 -4.91 -14.45
C LEU A 86 -17.89 -5.45 -13.13
N ASP A 87 -18.96 -4.88 -12.58
CA ASP A 87 -19.56 -5.29 -11.31
C ASP A 87 -18.55 -5.43 -10.15
N VAL A 88 -17.66 -4.45 -10.03
CA VAL A 88 -16.66 -4.34 -8.95
C VAL A 88 -16.65 -2.95 -8.34
N THR A 89 -15.99 -2.81 -7.19
CA THR A 89 -15.68 -1.51 -6.60
C THR A 89 -14.49 -0.84 -7.31
N VAL A 90 -14.42 0.49 -7.23
CA VAL A 90 -13.23 1.25 -7.68
C VAL A 90 -11.97 0.78 -6.94
N GLY A 91 -12.11 0.43 -5.65
CA GLY A 91 -11.03 -0.14 -4.85
C GLY A 91 -10.50 -1.46 -5.41
N GLU A 92 -11.37 -2.38 -5.82
CA GLU A 92 -10.97 -3.63 -6.47
C GLU A 92 -10.28 -3.38 -7.81
N LEU A 93 -10.86 -2.49 -8.63
CA LEU A 93 -10.32 -2.10 -9.93
C LEU A 93 -8.90 -1.53 -9.83
N VAL A 94 -8.66 -0.63 -8.86
CA VAL A 94 -7.33 -0.03 -8.63
C VAL A 94 -6.41 -0.88 -7.74
N GLY A 95 -6.91 -1.98 -7.16
CA GLY A 95 -6.12 -2.94 -6.39
C GLY A 95 -6.05 -2.76 -4.87
N GLN A 96 -6.92 -1.94 -4.28
CA GLN A 96 -7.07 -1.80 -2.83
C GLN A 96 -7.64 -3.05 -2.15
N ALA A 97 -8.44 -3.87 -2.84
CA ALA A 97 -8.97 -5.11 -2.26
C ALA A 97 -7.87 -6.12 -1.89
N ARG A 98 -6.78 -6.18 -2.67
CA ARG A 98 -5.61 -7.01 -2.33
C ARG A 98 -4.86 -6.47 -1.12
N ARG A 99 -4.96 -5.16 -0.83
CA ARG A 99 -4.43 -4.56 0.39
C ARG A 99 -5.28 -4.95 1.61
N ARG A 100 -6.61 -5.03 1.49
CA ARG A 100 -7.52 -5.56 2.53
C ARG A 100 -7.34 -7.05 2.78
N ALA A 101 -7.35 -7.89 1.74
CA ALA A 101 -7.13 -9.34 1.90
C ALA A 101 -5.73 -9.69 2.47
N ARG A 102 -4.72 -8.84 2.23
CA ARG A 102 -3.40 -8.96 2.87
C ARG A 102 -3.40 -8.49 4.34
N MET A 103 -4.42 -7.75 4.76
CA MET A 103 -4.66 -7.30 6.14
C MET A 103 -5.61 -8.25 6.91
N GLU A 104 -6.33 -9.14 6.22
CA GLU A 104 -7.46 -9.93 6.74
C GLU A 104 -7.15 -11.44 6.78
N LEU A 105 -6.03 -11.80 7.40
CA LEU A 105 -5.65 -13.20 7.68
C LEU A 105 -5.27 -13.31 9.15
N ASP A 106 -6.17 -13.74 10.03
CA ASP A 106 -5.82 -13.96 11.44
C ASP A 106 -4.53 -14.78 11.54
N ILE A 107 -3.51 -14.22 12.20
CA ILE A 107 -2.30 -14.99 12.53
C ILE A 107 -2.72 -15.86 13.72
N PRO A 108 -2.74 -17.21 13.60
CA PRO A 108 -3.05 -18.07 14.74
C PRO A 108 -2.10 -17.76 15.91
N GLU A 109 -2.60 -17.78 17.15
CA GLU A 109 -1.78 -17.46 18.33
C GLU A 109 -0.51 -18.33 18.41
N GLU A 110 -0.54 -19.54 17.85
CA GLU A 110 0.58 -20.49 17.77
C GLU A 110 1.72 -20.01 16.85
N GLN A 111 1.45 -19.08 15.95
CA GLN A 111 2.42 -18.53 15.00
C GLN A 111 3.00 -17.18 15.45
N LEU A 112 2.53 -16.64 16.58
CA LEU A 112 3.05 -15.40 17.13
C LEU A 112 4.43 -15.64 17.76
N PRO A 113 5.36 -14.67 17.65
CA PRO A 113 6.56 -14.66 18.46
C PRO A 113 6.21 -14.83 19.95
N PRO A 114 6.93 -15.68 20.72
CA PRO A 114 6.56 -15.96 22.12
C PRO A 114 6.39 -14.69 22.96
N ALA A 115 7.28 -13.71 22.79
CA ALA A 115 7.19 -12.44 23.51
C ALA A 115 5.99 -11.55 23.10
N LEU A 116 5.51 -11.67 21.86
CA LEU A 116 4.29 -10.99 21.41
C LEU A 116 3.04 -11.70 21.93
N LEU A 117 3.03 -13.04 21.96
CA LEU A 117 1.94 -13.81 22.56
C LEU A 117 1.76 -13.45 24.04
N GLU A 118 2.85 -13.34 24.78
CA GLU A 118 2.81 -12.92 26.19
C GLU A 118 2.27 -11.49 26.36
N LEU A 119 2.58 -10.57 25.43
CA LEU A 119 2.01 -9.22 25.43
C LEU A 119 0.50 -9.22 25.16
N VAL A 120 0.05 -10.02 24.19
CA VAL A 120 -1.39 -10.16 23.85
C VAL A 120 -2.17 -10.71 25.04
N LYS A 121 -1.64 -11.74 25.72
CA LYS A 121 -2.23 -12.30 26.94
C LYS A 121 -2.28 -11.28 28.08
N GLU A 122 -1.21 -10.52 28.31
CA GLU A 122 -1.16 -9.45 29.33
C GLU A 122 -2.23 -8.38 29.08
N ARG A 123 -2.37 -7.92 27.83
CA ARG A 123 -3.35 -6.92 27.42
C ARG A 123 -4.78 -7.42 27.54
N ARG A 124 -5.05 -8.68 27.15
CA ARG A 124 -6.35 -9.34 27.34
C ARG A 124 -6.71 -9.48 28.83
N ALA A 125 -5.75 -9.86 29.67
CA ALA A 125 -5.96 -9.97 31.12
C ALA A 125 -6.21 -8.61 31.81
N ALA A 126 -5.73 -7.53 31.20
CA ALA A 126 -5.96 -6.16 31.65
C ALA A 126 -7.25 -5.53 31.08
N ASP A 127 -8.11 -6.32 30.43
CA ASP A 127 -9.35 -5.86 29.76
C ASP A 127 -9.12 -4.76 28.70
N ALA A 128 -7.92 -4.75 28.11
CA ALA A 128 -7.50 -3.80 27.09
C ALA A 128 -6.85 -4.56 25.92
N PRO A 129 -7.62 -5.40 25.19
CA PRO A 129 -7.07 -6.24 24.12
C PRO A 129 -6.51 -5.37 22.99
N LEU A 130 -5.36 -5.80 22.45
CA LEU A 130 -4.80 -5.19 21.25
C LEU A 130 -5.69 -5.51 20.05
N ASP A 131 -5.89 -4.52 19.18
CA ASP A 131 -6.56 -4.73 17.91
C ASP A 131 -5.78 -5.77 17.05
N PRO A 132 -6.46 -6.68 16.34
CA PRO A 132 -5.82 -7.70 15.50
C PRO A 132 -4.85 -7.13 14.45
N HIS A 133 -5.11 -5.93 13.91
CA HIS A 133 -4.19 -5.25 13.01
C HIS A 133 -2.91 -4.82 13.74
N THR A 134 -3.01 -4.33 14.97
CA THR A 134 -1.87 -3.96 15.82
C THR A 134 -1.01 -5.19 16.14
N VAL A 135 -1.63 -6.34 16.45
CA VAL A 135 -0.92 -7.61 16.66
C VAL A 135 -0.17 -8.05 15.39
N ARG A 136 -0.80 -7.96 14.22
CA ARG A 136 -0.16 -8.28 12.92
C ARG A 136 1.02 -7.37 12.63
N TRP A 137 0.86 -6.07 12.87
CA TRP A 137 1.95 -5.11 12.66
C TRP A 137 3.13 -5.44 13.56
N LEU A 138 2.90 -5.72 14.85
CA LEU A 138 3.94 -6.13 15.79
C LEU A 138 4.65 -7.42 15.34
N ALA A 139 3.91 -8.42 14.84
CA ALA A 139 4.48 -9.69 14.39
C ALA A 139 5.52 -9.55 13.27
N HIS A 140 5.42 -8.49 12.46
CA HIS A 140 6.37 -8.20 11.37
C HIS A 140 7.28 -6.99 11.64
N ALA A 141 7.12 -6.30 12.77
CA ALA A 141 7.88 -5.11 13.10
C ALA A 141 9.37 -5.43 13.28
N LYS A 142 10.20 -4.40 13.05
CA LYS A 142 11.63 -4.44 13.34
C LYS A 142 11.95 -3.45 14.44
N PHE A 143 12.70 -3.89 15.44
CA PHE A 143 13.29 -3.05 16.47
C PHE A 143 14.79 -2.96 16.22
N ARG A 144 15.28 -1.74 15.94
CA ARG A 144 16.71 -1.48 15.62
C ARG A 144 17.26 -2.39 14.50
N GLY A 145 16.44 -2.65 13.48
CA GLY A 145 16.79 -3.47 12.31
C GLY A 145 16.57 -4.97 12.47
N GLU A 146 16.38 -5.45 13.71
CA GLU A 146 16.17 -6.86 14.04
C GLU A 146 14.72 -7.13 14.46
N ARG A 147 14.33 -8.42 14.55
CA ARG A 147 13.00 -8.78 15.08
C ARG A 147 12.99 -8.57 16.59
N PRO A 148 11.94 -7.95 17.17
CA PRO A 148 11.80 -7.86 18.60
C PRO A 148 11.70 -9.27 19.20
N VAL A 149 12.49 -9.52 20.25
CA VAL A 149 12.53 -10.79 20.97
C VAL A 149 11.98 -10.67 22.38
N THR A 150 11.86 -9.46 22.92
CA THR A 150 11.33 -9.22 24.26
C THR A 150 10.00 -8.48 24.23
N LYS A 151 9.18 -8.74 25.26
CA LYS A 151 7.90 -8.05 25.47
C LYS A 151 8.07 -6.54 25.55
N GLU A 152 9.16 -6.07 26.17
CA GLU A 152 9.36 -4.63 26.33
C GLU A 152 9.76 -3.93 25.02
N GLN A 153 10.43 -4.64 24.10
CA GLN A 153 10.64 -4.13 22.74
C GLN A 153 9.30 -4.00 21.99
N PHE A 154 8.37 -4.94 22.16
CA PHE A 154 7.03 -4.82 21.60
C PHE A 154 6.22 -3.69 22.25
N LYS A 155 6.32 -3.48 23.57
CA LYS A 155 5.68 -2.33 24.24
C LYS A 155 6.22 -0.99 23.74
N LEU A 156 7.54 -0.88 23.52
CA LEU A 156 8.13 0.32 22.91
C LEU A 156 7.66 0.57 21.48
N LEU A 157 7.30 -0.48 20.75
CA LEU A 157 6.73 -0.34 19.41
C LEU A 157 5.25 0.07 19.44
N LEU A 158 4.50 -0.37 20.45
CA LEU A 158 3.11 0.07 20.67
C LEU A 158 3.01 1.58 20.88
N THR A 159 3.94 2.19 21.60
CA THR A 159 3.92 3.65 21.82
C THR A 159 4.11 4.45 20.53
N VAL A 160 4.73 3.85 19.51
CA VAL A 160 4.90 4.46 18.17
C VAL A 160 3.62 4.34 17.34
N VAL A 161 2.81 3.31 17.59
CA VAL A 161 1.56 3.05 16.86
C VAL A 161 0.39 3.92 17.35
N GLY A 162 0.52 4.56 18.52
CA GLY A 162 -0.45 5.56 18.99
C GLY A 162 -1.68 4.98 19.70
N GLU A 163 -1.60 3.76 20.22
CA GLU A 163 -2.55 3.23 21.20
C GLU A 163 -1.96 3.45 22.60
N ALA A 164 -2.33 4.56 23.24
CA ALA A 164 -2.02 4.90 24.63
C ALA A 164 -3.29 4.89 25.47
#